data_AF-A0A969D1H8-F1
#
_entry.id   AF-A0A969D1H8-F1
#
_cell.length_a   1.000
_cell.length_b   1.000
_cell.length_c   1.000
_cell.angle_alpha   90.00
_cell.angle_beta   90.00
_cell.angle_gamma   90.00
#
_symmetry.space_group_name_H-M   'P 1'
#
loop_
_entity.id
_entity.type
_entity.pdbx_description
1 polymer ?
#
loop_
_entity_poly.entity_id
_entity_poly.type
_entity_poly.pdbx_seq_one_letter_code
_entity_poly.pdbx_strand_id
1 'polypeptide(L)'
;MALARVRPIQEFGIYTGMGVVVAFLVTFLLLPALLYLLPLPLIAQRSHNRQRWRGSLQAVLLYILRRQRGVLISFGLVGALSLLGLWHLQVNAYLIDDLPRSHPLKRDFSYMDEHFGGARPLEMALWNVDSSTVWSWAALQRMDEIEQRLKTDLGLGSVVSPTALVKAIHQGLLGGSWKHYVLPDSQAYQRCLPYLEKSFEATGKPGLGKP
;
A
#
# COMPACT_ATOMS: atom_id res chain seq x y z
N MET A 1 -19.84 0.49 1.29
CA MET A 1 -18.81 1.34 1.93
C MET A 1 -18.98 1.48 3.44
N ALA A 2 -20.20 1.42 4.01
CA ALA A 2 -20.41 1.55 5.47
C ALA A 2 -19.83 0.40 6.35
N LEU A 3 -19.45 -0.73 5.76
CA LEU A 3 -18.77 -1.86 6.42
C LEU A 3 -17.24 -1.85 6.21
N ALA A 4 -16.68 -0.81 5.58
CA ALA A 4 -15.25 -0.71 5.37
C ALA A 4 -14.53 -0.50 6.72
N ARG A 5 -13.43 -1.22 6.94
CA ARG A 5 -12.61 -1.12 8.17
C ARG A 5 -11.88 0.24 8.30
N VAL A 6 -11.84 1.02 7.22
CA VAL A 6 -11.14 2.31 7.13
C VAL A 6 -12.13 3.45 7.38
N ARG A 7 -11.97 4.14 8.52
CA ARG A 7 -12.89 5.19 9.01
C ARG A 7 -13.23 6.27 7.97
N PRO A 8 -12.26 6.85 7.23
CA PRO A 8 -12.59 7.84 6.18
C PRO A 8 -13.59 7.36 5.12
N ILE A 9 -13.50 6.09 4.71
CA ILE A 9 -14.38 5.52 3.68
C ILE A 9 -15.79 5.30 4.25
N GLN A 10 -15.88 4.93 5.52
CA GLN A 10 -17.15 4.77 6.22
C GLN A 10 -17.87 6.11 6.35
N GLU A 11 -17.17 7.14 6.83
CA GLU A 11 -17.71 8.50 6.97
C GLU A 11 -18.15 9.07 5.62
N PHE A 12 -17.32 8.97 4.59
CA PHE A 12 -17.69 9.37 3.23
C PHE A 12 -18.96 8.67 2.73
N GLY A 13 -19.07 7.35 2.97
CA GLY A 13 -20.24 6.57 2.58
C GLY A 13 -21.53 7.02 3.29
N ILE A 14 -21.45 7.31 4.60
CA ILE A 14 -22.60 7.78 5.38
C ILE A 14 -23.03 9.19 4.93
N TYR A 15 -22.08 10.12 4.78
CA TYR A 15 -22.39 11.48 4.33
C TYR A 15 -22.96 11.51 2.90
N THR A 16 -22.38 10.73 1.99
CA THR A 16 -22.88 10.63 0.61
C THR A 16 -24.28 10.02 0.59
N GLY A 17 -24.52 8.96 1.38
CA GLY A 17 -25.83 8.34 1.50
C GLY A 17 -26.90 9.32 2.02
N MET A 18 -26.60 10.05 3.10
CA MET A 18 -27.48 11.10 3.61
C MET A 18 -27.73 12.20 2.56
N GLY A 19 -26.68 12.62 1.86
CA GLY A 19 -26.77 13.62 0.80
C GLY A 19 -27.72 13.20 -0.32
N VAL A 20 -27.69 11.93 -0.76
CA VAL A 20 -28.60 11.41 -1.78
C VAL A 20 -30.05 11.40 -1.28
N VAL A 21 -30.30 11.00 -0.04
CA VAL A 21 -31.66 11.00 0.54
C VAL A 21 -32.21 12.43 0.68
N VAL A 22 -31.39 13.37 1.16
CA VAL A 22 -31.77 14.78 1.26
C VAL A 22 -32.02 15.37 -0.12
N ALA A 23 -31.12 15.14 -1.08
CA ALA A 23 -31.30 15.61 -2.46
C ALA A 23 -32.56 15.03 -3.11
N PHE A 24 -32.87 13.76 -2.86
CA PHE A 24 -34.11 13.12 -3.32
C PHE A 24 -35.35 13.81 -2.74
N LEU A 25 -35.40 14.02 -1.42
CA LEU A 25 -36.53 14.69 -0.76
C LEU A 25 -36.69 16.14 -1.23
N VAL A 26 -35.59 16.88 -1.30
CA VAL A 26 -35.59 18.27 -1.81
C VAL A 26 -36.08 18.26 -3.25
N THR A 27 -35.57 17.40 -4.12
CA THR A 27 -36.02 17.37 -5.53
C THR A 27 -37.51 17.04 -5.63
N PHE A 28 -38.01 16.05 -4.88
CA PHE A 28 -39.42 15.65 -4.95
C PHE A 28 -40.40 16.61 -4.27
N LEU A 29 -39.97 17.40 -3.28
CA LEU A 29 -40.82 18.43 -2.66
C LEU A 29 -40.68 19.78 -3.37
N LEU A 30 -39.45 20.20 -3.64
CA LEU A 30 -39.14 21.53 -4.17
C LEU A 30 -39.52 21.64 -5.64
N LEU A 31 -39.27 20.61 -6.47
CA LEU A 31 -39.61 20.66 -7.89
C LEU A 31 -41.13 20.87 -8.15
N PRO A 32 -42.07 20.10 -7.55
CA PRO A 32 -43.49 20.38 -7.73
C PRO A 32 -43.93 21.69 -7.08
N ALA A 33 -43.37 22.08 -5.93
CA ALA A 33 -43.67 23.37 -5.31
C ALA A 33 -43.24 24.54 -6.19
N LEU A 34 -42.09 24.42 -6.85
CA LEU A 34 -41.55 25.43 -7.75
C LEU A 34 -42.32 25.47 -9.08
N LEU A 35 -42.77 24.32 -9.59
CA LEU A 35 -43.70 24.26 -10.74
C LEU A 35 -45.10 24.80 -10.41
N TYR A 36 -45.52 24.75 -9.15
CA TYR A 36 -46.78 25.33 -8.70
C TYR A 36 -46.70 26.85 -8.51
N LEU A 37 -45.60 27.35 -7.93
CA LEU A 37 -45.39 28.79 -7.69
C LEU A 37 -44.96 29.56 -8.95
N LEU A 38 -44.11 28.98 -9.81
CA LEU A 38 -43.77 29.62 -11.07
C LEU A 38 -44.92 29.40 -12.06
N PRO A 39 -45.50 30.47 -12.61
CA PRO A 39 -46.41 30.31 -13.73
C PRO A 39 -45.64 29.63 -14.86
N LEU A 40 -46.07 28.42 -15.26
CA LEU A 40 -45.53 27.77 -16.44
C LEU A 40 -45.62 28.78 -17.59
N PRO A 41 -44.51 29.21 -18.20
CA PRO A 41 -44.61 29.99 -19.41
C PRO A 41 -45.42 29.13 -20.39
N LEU A 42 -46.59 29.63 -20.78
CA LEU A 42 -47.36 29.09 -21.88
C LEU A 42 -46.36 28.91 -23.03
N ILE A 43 -46.08 27.65 -23.38
CA ILE A 43 -45.22 27.33 -24.50
C ILE A 43 -46.00 27.77 -25.73
N ALA A 44 -45.85 29.05 -26.05
CA ALA A 44 -46.23 29.64 -27.30
C ALA A 44 -45.46 28.88 -28.37
N GLN A 45 -46.21 28.06 -29.09
CA GLN A 45 -46.00 27.67 -30.47
C GLN A 45 -44.58 27.21 -30.84
N ARG A 46 -44.48 25.90 -31.04
CA ARG A 46 -43.73 25.27 -32.15
C ARG A 46 -42.45 26.00 -32.58
N SER A 47 -41.38 25.83 -31.80
CA SER A 47 -40.07 25.79 -32.44
C SER A 47 -39.95 24.43 -33.12
N HIS A 48 -40.42 24.37 -34.36
CA HIS A 48 -40.05 23.35 -35.33
C HIS A 48 -38.56 23.55 -35.73
N ASN A 49 -37.68 23.76 -34.74
CA ASN A 49 -36.26 23.65 -34.96
C ASN A 49 -36.03 22.18 -35.32
N ARG A 50 -35.71 21.93 -36.58
CA ARG A 50 -35.30 20.63 -37.12
C ARG A 50 -34.24 20.05 -36.19
N GLN A 51 -34.71 19.28 -35.22
CA GLN A 51 -33.90 18.64 -34.22
C GLN A 51 -33.20 17.51 -34.96
N ARG A 52 -32.08 17.82 -35.63
CA ARG A 52 -31.24 16.86 -36.37
C ARG A 52 -30.94 15.62 -35.52
N TRP A 53 -30.92 15.80 -34.21
CA TRP A 53 -30.69 14.75 -33.23
C TRP A 53 -31.90 13.81 -33.08
N ARG A 54 -33.15 14.25 -33.27
CA ARG A 54 -34.32 13.35 -33.25
C ARG A 54 -34.27 12.34 -34.40
N GLY A 55 -33.91 12.79 -35.60
CA GLY A 55 -33.73 11.90 -36.75
C GLY A 55 -32.56 10.93 -36.54
N SER A 56 -31.44 11.41 -35.98
CA SER A 56 -30.30 10.57 -35.64
C SER A 56 -30.60 9.56 -34.53
N LEU A 57 -31.28 9.95 -33.46
CA LEU A 57 -31.71 9.03 -32.39
C LEU A 57 -32.68 7.98 -32.90
N GLN A 58 -33.64 8.36 -33.75
CA GLN A 58 -34.56 7.40 -34.37
C GLN A 58 -33.83 6.43 -35.29
N ALA A 59 -32.86 6.91 -36.08
CA ALA A 59 -32.03 6.06 -36.93
C ALA A 59 -31.17 5.08 -36.11
N VAL A 60 -30.56 5.54 -35.02
CA VAL A 60 -29.78 4.70 -34.09
C VAL A 60 -30.68 3.68 -33.40
N LEU A 61 -31.87 4.07 -32.94
CA LEU A 61 -32.84 3.16 -32.33
C LEU A 61 -33.27 2.06 -33.31
N LEU A 62 -33.62 2.44 -34.55
CA LEU A 62 -33.97 1.48 -35.60
C LEU A 62 -32.79 0.57 -35.96
N TYR A 63 -31.57 1.11 -35.97
CA TYR A 63 -30.35 0.33 -36.19
C TYR A 63 -30.11 -0.71 -35.09
N ILE A 64 -30.26 -0.32 -33.82
CA ILE A 64 -30.13 -1.20 -32.66
C ILE A 64 -31.20 -2.30 -32.70
N LEU A 65 -32.47 -1.93 -32.94
CA LEU A 65 -33.58 -2.89 -33.02
C LEU A 65 -33.41 -3.89 -34.16
N ARG A 66 -32.98 -3.42 -35.34
CA ARG A 66 -32.78 -4.27 -36.52
C ARG A 66 -31.55 -5.16 -36.39
N ARG A 67 -30.54 -4.78 -35.59
CA ARG A 67 -29.26 -5.50 -35.43
C ARG A 67 -28.96 -5.86 -33.97
N GLN A 68 -29.99 -6.19 -33.21
CA GLN A 68 -29.92 -6.51 -31.77
C GLN A 68 -28.82 -7.51 -31.41
N ARG A 69 -28.66 -8.60 -32.18
CA ARG A 69 -27.63 -9.62 -31.94
C ARG A 69 -26.21 -9.09 -32.15
N GLY A 70 -26.01 -8.24 -33.17
CA GLY A 70 -24.72 -7.64 -33.47
C GLY A 70 -24.30 -6.62 -32.40
N VAL A 71 -25.24 -5.82 -31.91
CA VAL A 71 -25.00 -4.88 -30.81
C VAL A 71 -24.65 -5.64 -29.53
N LEU A 72 -25.40 -6.70 -29.19
CA LEU A 72 -25.15 -7.53 -28.01
C LEU A 72 -23.75 -8.19 -28.05
N ILE A 73 -23.37 -8.75 -29.21
CA ILE A 73 -22.04 -9.35 -29.39
C ILE A 73 -20.94 -8.28 -29.27
N SER A 74 -21.13 -7.09 -29.86
CA SER A 74 -20.14 -6.01 -29.76
C SER A 74 -19.95 -5.52 -28.32
N PHE A 75 -21.03 -5.37 -27.55
CA PHE A 75 -20.97 -5.00 -26.14
C PHE A 75 -20.31 -6.11 -25.32
N GLY A 76 -20.65 -7.38 -25.60
CA GLY A 76 -20.00 -8.53 -24.99
C GLY A 76 -18.50 -8.59 -25.28
N LEU A 77 -18.09 -8.29 -26.52
CA LEU A 77 -16.69 -8.25 -26.92
C LEU A 77 -15.93 -7.12 -26.19
N VAL A 78 -16.49 -5.92 -26.14
CA VAL A 78 -15.88 -4.77 -25.41
C VAL A 78 -15.82 -5.07 -23.91
N GLY A 79 -16.86 -5.68 -23.35
CA GLY A 79 -16.89 -6.13 -21.97
C GLY A 79 -15.81 -7.17 -21.69
N ALA A 80 -15.67 -8.18 -22.55
CA ALA A 80 -14.63 -9.21 -22.44
C ALA A 80 -13.22 -8.61 -22.56
N LEU A 81 -13.00 -7.67 -23.49
CA LEU A 81 -11.73 -6.96 -23.64
C LEU A 81 -11.39 -6.13 -22.39
N SER A 82 -12.39 -5.48 -21.80
CA SER A 82 -12.23 -4.71 -20.56
C SER A 82 -11.91 -5.64 -19.38
N LEU A 83 -12.55 -6.81 -19.31
CA LEU A 83 -12.23 -7.84 -18.33
C LEU A 83 -10.80 -8.34 -18.49
N LEU A 84 -10.31 -8.58 -19.71
CA LEU A 84 -8.91 -8.95 -19.95
C LEU A 84 -7.94 -7.84 -19.50
N GLY A 85 -8.30 -6.58 -19.72
CA GLY A 85 -7.53 -5.42 -19.24
C GLY A 85 -7.44 -5.33 -17.72
N LEU A 86 -8.47 -5.76 -16.99
CA LEU A 86 -8.47 -5.77 -15.53
C LEU A 86 -7.39 -6.70 -14.94
N TRP A 87 -7.02 -7.79 -15.63
CA TRP A 87 -5.95 -8.69 -15.16
C TRP A 87 -4.57 -8.03 -15.18
N HIS A 88 -4.38 -7.00 -16.01
CA HIS A 88 -3.13 -6.24 -16.10
C HIS A 88 -3.13 -4.99 -15.21
N LEU A 89 -4.21 -4.73 -14.46
CA LEU A 89 -4.31 -3.55 -13.63
C LEU A 89 -3.40 -3.70 -12.39
N GLN A 90 -2.25 -3.04 -12.41
CA GLN A 90 -1.37 -2.92 -11.25
C GLN A 90 -1.80 -1.72 -10.41
N VAL A 91 -2.23 -1.98 -9.18
CA VAL A 91 -2.62 -0.92 -8.23
C VAL A 91 -1.37 -0.44 -7.50
N ASN A 92 -0.80 0.66 -7.97
CA ASN A 92 0.30 1.35 -7.29
C ASN A 92 -0.29 2.53 -6.50
N ALA A 93 -0.36 2.39 -5.18
CA ALA A 93 -0.86 3.42 -4.27
C ALA A 93 0.31 4.02 -3.47
N TYR A 94 1.14 4.81 -4.13
CA TYR A 94 2.25 5.50 -3.47
C TYR A 94 1.81 6.92 -3.08
N LEU A 95 1.73 7.17 -1.77
CA LEU A 95 1.38 8.50 -1.23
C LEU A 95 2.33 9.60 -1.75
N ILE A 96 3.61 9.26 -1.99
CA ILE A 96 4.62 10.20 -2.53
C ILE A 96 4.36 10.58 -3.99
N ASP A 97 3.59 9.77 -4.73
CA ASP A 97 3.23 10.04 -6.11
C ASP A 97 2.09 11.03 -6.28
N ASP A 98 1.27 11.19 -5.25
CA ASP A 98 0.22 12.21 -5.20
C ASP A 98 0.79 13.63 -5.00
N LEU A 99 2.06 13.75 -4.58
CA LEU A 99 2.73 15.06 -4.45
C LEU A 99 3.19 15.60 -5.82
N PRO A 100 3.07 16.92 -6.05
CA PRO A 100 3.55 17.53 -7.28
C PRO A 100 5.06 17.32 -7.45
N ARG A 101 5.52 17.18 -8.69
CA ARG A 101 6.94 16.89 -8.99
C ARG A 101 7.93 17.89 -8.39
N SER A 102 7.50 19.13 -8.17
CA SER A 102 8.30 20.20 -7.58
C SER A 102 8.33 20.19 -6.04
N HIS A 103 7.60 19.28 -5.38
CA HIS A 103 7.53 19.27 -3.93
C HIS A 103 8.88 18.82 -3.33
N PRO A 104 9.45 19.57 -2.37
CA PRO A 104 10.76 19.26 -1.77
C PRO A 104 10.81 17.83 -1.21
N LEU A 105 9.75 17.40 -0.52
CA LEU A 105 9.64 16.04 0.02
C LEU A 105 9.82 14.92 -1.03
N LYS A 106 9.32 15.11 -2.27
CA LYS A 106 9.49 14.11 -3.33
C LYS A 106 10.93 14.06 -3.81
N ARG A 107 11.57 15.23 -3.91
CA ARG A 107 12.99 15.34 -4.27
C ARG A 107 13.90 14.73 -3.21
N ASP A 108 13.62 14.99 -1.94
CA ASP A 108 14.38 14.44 -0.81
C ASP A 108 14.22 12.91 -0.74
N PHE A 109 13.00 12.41 -0.98
CA PHE A 109 12.74 10.97 -1.05
C PHE A 109 13.51 10.31 -2.20
N SER A 110 13.49 10.87 -3.41
CA SER A 110 14.29 10.36 -4.54
C SER A 110 15.80 10.42 -4.26
N TYR A 111 16.27 11.48 -3.61
CA TYR A 111 17.67 11.60 -3.22
C TYR A 111 18.08 10.49 -2.23
N MET A 112 17.23 10.21 -1.24
CA MET A 112 17.45 9.10 -0.31
C MET A 112 17.43 7.73 -1.00
N ASP A 113 16.51 7.53 -1.94
CA ASP A 113 16.39 6.29 -2.69
C ASP A 113 17.66 6.00 -3.52
N GLU A 114 18.18 7.02 -4.21
CA GLU A 114 19.37 6.90 -5.07
C GLU A 114 20.69 6.80 -4.27
N HIS A 115 20.84 7.55 -3.18
CA HIS A 115 22.13 7.70 -2.49
C HIS A 115 22.27 6.84 -1.22
N PHE A 116 21.17 6.46 -0.58
CA PHE A 116 21.20 5.76 0.71
C PHE A 116 20.60 4.34 0.64
N GLY A 117 20.39 3.81 -0.57
CA GLY A 117 19.97 2.42 -0.78
C GLY A 117 18.50 2.16 -0.51
N GLY A 118 17.67 3.20 -0.61
CA GLY A 118 16.22 3.12 -0.44
C GLY A 118 15.72 3.93 0.76
N ALA A 119 14.66 4.72 0.55
CA ALA A 119 14.03 5.46 1.65
C ALA A 119 13.15 4.55 2.57
N ARG A 120 12.97 3.28 2.22
CA ARG A 120 12.12 2.32 2.92
C ARG A 120 12.92 1.09 3.35
N PRO A 121 13.32 0.97 4.62
CA PRO A 121 14.02 -0.21 5.11
C PRO A 121 13.10 -1.44 5.10
N LEU A 122 13.66 -2.61 4.80
CA LEU A 122 13.00 -3.89 5.01
C LEU A 122 13.14 -4.28 6.48
N GLU A 123 12.02 -4.34 7.20
CA GLU A 123 12.00 -4.79 8.60
C GLU A 123 11.51 -6.24 8.68
N MET A 124 12.29 -7.09 9.35
CA MET A 124 11.95 -8.48 9.61
C MET A 124 12.01 -8.74 11.11
N ALA A 125 10.89 -9.13 11.70
CA ALA A 125 10.80 -9.54 13.10
C ALA A 125 10.91 -11.07 13.19
N LEU A 126 11.83 -11.55 14.03
CA LEU A 126 12.02 -12.98 14.30
C LEU A 126 11.63 -13.24 15.75
N TRP A 127 10.74 -14.22 15.96
CA TRP A 127 10.37 -14.71 17.28
C TRP A 127 10.81 -16.17 17.44
N ASN A 128 11.21 -16.53 18.65
CA ASN A 128 11.48 -17.92 18.97
C ASN A 128 10.17 -18.65 19.26
N VAL A 129 10.02 -19.87 18.77
CA VAL A 129 8.87 -20.73 19.06
C VAL A 129 9.07 -21.45 20.40
N ASP A 130 10.33 -21.71 20.76
CA ASP A 130 10.70 -22.35 22.02
C ASP A 130 11.05 -21.30 23.09
N SER A 131 11.14 -21.73 24.36
CA SER A 131 11.60 -20.88 25.48
C SER A 131 13.07 -20.46 25.40
N SER A 132 13.76 -20.74 24.28
CA SER A 132 15.15 -20.38 24.13
C SER A 132 15.32 -18.89 23.81
N THR A 133 16.34 -18.29 24.43
CA THR A 133 16.64 -16.87 24.26
C THR A 133 17.09 -16.58 22.83
N VAL A 134 16.68 -15.43 22.27
CA VAL A 134 17.09 -14.97 20.91
C VAL A 134 18.61 -14.78 20.77
N TRP A 135 19.31 -14.75 21.89
CA TRP A 135 20.76 -14.68 22.01
C TRP A 135 21.41 -16.05 22.22
N SER A 136 20.69 -17.16 22.03
CA SER A 136 21.33 -18.47 22.00
C SER A 136 22.21 -18.59 20.74
N TRP A 137 23.29 -19.36 20.83
CA TRP A 137 24.19 -19.57 19.69
C TRP A 137 23.44 -20.12 18.46
N ALA A 138 22.53 -21.08 18.69
CA ALA A 138 21.69 -21.64 17.64
C ALA A 138 20.78 -20.59 16.98
N ALA A 139 20.15 -19.70 17.76
CA ALA A 139 19.33 -18.61 17.21
C ALA A 139 20.18 -17.63 16.39
N LEU A 140 21.33 -17.21 16.91
CA LEU A 140 22.25 -16.29 16.23
C LEU A 140 22.79 -16.88 14.92
N GLN A 141 23.11 -18.17 14.89
CA GLN A 141 23.53 -18.87 13.67
C GLN A 141 22.44 -18.84 12.60
N ARG A 142 21.18 -19.15 12.98
CA ARG A 142 20.05 -19.10 12.04
C ARG A 142 19.78 -17.68 11.56
N MET A 143 19.89 -16.67 12.43
CA MET A 143 19.76 -15.27 12.04
C MET A 143 20.85 -14.85 11.05
N ASP A 144 22.09 -15.31 11.24
CA ASP A 144 23.20 -15.02 10.32
C ASP A 144 23.00 -15.70 8.95
N GLU A 145 22.52 -16.95 8.93
CA GLU A 145 22.16 -17.64 7.68
C GLU A 145 21.06 -16.88 6.90
N ILE A 146 20.04 -16.40 7.61
CA ILE A 146 18.97 -15.58 7.02
C ILE A 146 19.55 -14.27 6.48
N GLU A 147 20.40 -13.59 7.25
CA GLU A 147 21.05 -12.34 6.83
C GLU A 147 21.87 -12.53 5.54
N GLN A 148 22.67 -13.61 5.45
CA GLN A 148 23.48 -13.89 4.26
C GLN A 148 22.64 -14.21 3.03
N ARG A 149 21.55 -14.99 3.20
CA ARG A 149 20.62 -15.27 2.10
C ARG A 149 19.92 -14.01 1.62
N LEU A 150 19.44 -13.17 2.54
CA LEU A 150 18.80 -11.90 2.19
C LEU A 150 19.76 -10.96 1.43
N LYS A 151 21.03 -10.88 1.84
CA LYS A 151 22.04 -10.10 1.11
C LYS A 151 22.28 -10.62 -0.31
N THR A 152 22.33 -11.94 -0.46
CA THR A 152 22.62 -12.59 -1.75
C THR A 152 21.43 -12.50 -2.71
N ASP A 153 20.23 -12.77 -2.23
CA ASP A 153 19.03 -12.90 -3.08
C ASP A 153 18.38 -11.53 -3.39
N LEU A 154 18.41 -10.59 -2.45
CA LEU A 154 17.72 -9.28 -2.57
C LEU A 154 18.66 -8.12 -2.86
N GLY A 155 19.98 -8.34 -2.92
CA GLY A 155 20.96 -7.29 -3.18
C GLY A 155 20.93 -6.13 -2.17
N LEU A 156 20.53 -6.39 -0.92
CA LEU A 156 20.39 -5.37 0.11
C LEU A 156 21.75 -4.72 0.43
N GLY A 157 21.82 -3.38 0.39
CA GLY A 157 23.07 -2.64 0.63
C GLY A 157 23.61 -2.79 2.06
N SER A 158 22.74 -2.70 3.06
CA SER A 158 23.12 -2.86 4.48
C SER A 158 22.04 -3.57 5.27
N VAL A 159 22.42 -4.59 6.03
CA VAL A 159 21.52 -5.30 6.97
C VAL A 159 22.02 -5.07 8.38
N VAL A 160 21.13 -4.61 9.25
CA VAL A 160 21.40 -4.44 10.68
C VAL A 160 20.63 -5.53 11.42
N SER A 161 21.35 -6.37 12.16
CA SER A 161 20.79 -7.50 12.89
C SER A 161 21.39 -7.60 14.29
N PRO A 162 20.74 -8.30 15.24
CA PRO A 162 21.32 -8.57 16.55
C PRO A 162 22.67 -9.33 16.50
N THR A 163 22.94 -10.07 15.42
CA THR A 163 24.23 -10.77 15.25
C THR A 163 25.40 -9.79 15.10
N ALA A 164 25.16 -8.57 14.62
CA ALA A 164 26.17 -7.51 14.49
C ALA A 164 26.85 -7.18 15.84
N LEU A 165 26.08 -7.20 16.94
CA LEU A 165 26.64 -6.96 18.28
C LEU A 165 27.63 -8.06 18.67
N VAL A 166 27.29 -9.31 18.40
CA VAL A 166 28.14 -10.47 18.71
C VAL A 166 29.39 -10.47 17.83
N LYS A 167 29.26 -10.13 16.55
CA LYS A 167 30.40 -9.95 15.61
C LYS A 167 31.33 -8.83 16.08
N ALA A 168 30.79 -7.71 16.56
CA ALA A 168 31.56 -6.59 17.08
C ALA A 168 32.33 -6.95 18.36
N ILE A 169 31.71 -7.69 19.28
CA ILE A 169 32.40 -8.20 20.48
C ILE A 169 33.53 -9.15 20.07
N HIS A 170 33.26 -10.08 19.17
CA HIS A 170 34.26 -11.04 18.68
C HIS A 170 35.45 -10.32 18.01
N GLN A 171 35.18 -9.33 17.16
CA GLN A 171 36.21 -8.48 16.56
C GLN A 171 37.03 -7.74 17.62
N GLY A 172 36.38 -7.16 18.64
CA GLY A 172 37.06 -6.48 19.74
C GLY A 172 37.98 -7.39 20.55
N LEU A 173 37.55 -8.62 20.81
CA LEU A 173 38.35 -9.63 21.51
C LEU A 173 39.57 -10.09 20.71
N LEU A 174 39.51 -10.02 19.37
CA LEU A 174 40.58 -10.40 18.46
C LEU A 174 41.37 -9.20 17.92
N GLY A 175 41.45 -8.11 18.69
CA GLY A 175 42.32 -6.97 18.39
C GLY A 175 41.79 -6.00 17.33
N GLY A 176 40.49 -6.04 17.02
CA GLY A 176 39.82 -4.99 16.26
C GLY A 176 39.90 -5.11 14.73
N SER A 177 40.52 -6.14 14.17
CA SER A 177 40.65 -6.31 12.71
C SER A 177 39.32 -6.68 12.04
N TRP A 178 39.00 -6.03 10.91
CA TRP A 178 37.81 -6.32 10.10
C TRP A 178 37.69 -7.79 9.64
N LYS A 179 38.81 -8.52 9.58
CA LYS A 179 38.82 -9.96 9.28
C LYS A 179 38.08 -10.80 10.34
N HIS A 180 37.92 -10.25 11.54
CA HIS A 180 37.26 -10.92 12.66
C HIS A 180 35.81 -10.45 12.87
N TYR A 181 35.26 -9.62 11.98
CA TYR A 181 33.83 -9.28 11.96
C TYR A 181 33.00 -10.42 11.37
N VAL A 182 33.06 -11.57 12.02
CA VAL A 182 32.37 -12.81 11.64
C VAL A 182 31.72 -13.41 12.87
N LEU A 183 30.64 -14.16 12.67
CA LEU A 183 29.97 -14.83 13.78
C LEU A 183 30.96 -15.82 14.42
N PRO A 184 31.21 -15.76 15.74
CA PRO A 184 32.14 -16.67 16.40
C PRO A 184 31.62 -18.11 16.42
N ASP A 185 32.53 -19.07 16.38
CA ASP A 185 32.23 -20.48 16.62
C ASP A 185 31.66 -20.67 18.03
N SER A 186 31.00 -21.82 18.27
CA SER A 186 30.31 -22.12 19.54
C SER A 186 31.20 -21.93 20.78
N GLN A 187 32.48 -22.27 20.70
CA GLN A 187 33.45 -22.09 21.78
C GLN A 187 33.86 -20.62 21.98
N ALA A 188 34.07 -19.88 20.90
CA ALA A 188 34.41 -18.46 20.95
C ALA A 188 33.21 -17.60 21.39
N TYR A 189 31.99 -18.05 21.08
CA TYR A 189 30.76 -17.42 21.52
C TYR A 189 30.65 -17.37 23.06
N GLN A 190 31.05 -18.44 23.75
CA GLN A 190 31.04 -18.46 25.22
C GLN A 190 31.94 -17.37 25.83
N ARG A 191 33.03 -16.99 25.15
CA ARG A 191 33.91 -15.88 25.58
C ARG A 191 33.27 -14.51 25.38
N CYS A 192 32.28 -14.41 24.49
CA CYS A 192 31.56 -13.17 24.19
C CYS A 192 30.41 -12.90 25.18
N LEU A 193 29.84 -13.95 25.79
CA LEU A 193 28.72 -13.85 26.74
C LEU A 193 28.89 -12.83 27.88
N PRO A 194 30.02 -12.77 28.63
CA PRO A 194 30.15 -11.83 29.75
C PRO A 194 30.14 -10.37 29.28
N TYR A 195 30.66 -10.09 28.08
CA TYR A 195 30.63 -8.74 27.50
C TYR A 195 29.23 -8.39 26.98
N LEU A 196 28.53 -9.39 26.46
CA LEU A 196 27.16 -9.26 25.99
C LEU A 196 26.21 -8.96 27.18
N GLU A 197 26.33 -9.68 28.30
CA GLU A 197 25.59 -9.40 29.54
C GLU A 197 25.84 -7.98 30.06
N LYS A 198 27.12 -7.59 30.17
CA LYS A 198 27.51 -6.25 30.61
C LYS A 198 26.95 -5.14 29.71
N SER A 199 26.81 -5.41 28.40
CA SER A 199 26.22 -4.46 27.45
C SER A 199 24.72 -4.24 27.69
N PHE A 200 24.00 -5.27 28.13
CA PHE A 200 22.58 -5.16 28.49
C PHE A 200 22.39 -4.45 29.84
N GLU A 201 23.23 -4.76 30.83
CA GLU A 201 23.21 -4.10 32.14
C GLU A 201 23.45 -2.59 32.02
N ALA A 202 24.41 -2.18 31.18
CA ALA A 202 24.69 -0.77 30.91
C ALA A 202 23.52 -0.03 30.24
N THR A 203 22.61 -0.76 29.58
CA THR A 203 21.46 -0.21 28.84
C THR A 203 20.17 -0.20 29.71
N GLY A 204 20.22 -0.70 30.95
CA GLY A 204 19.07 -0.74 31.86
C GLY A 204 17.92 -1.65 31.42
N LYS A 205 18.16 -2.55 30.46
CA LYS A 205 17.18 -3.53 29.97
C LYS A 205 17.35 -4.86 30.73
N PRO A 206 16.27 -5.65 30.94
CA PRO A 206 16.39 -6.97 31.55
C PRO A 206 17.42 -7.78 30.77
N GLY A 207 18.40 -8.34 31.49
CA GLY A 207 19.51 -9.09 30.91
C GLY A 207 19.05 -10.30 30.11
N LEU A 208 20.02 -10.96 29.45
CA LEU A 208 19.82 -12.22 28.72
C LEU A 208 18.86 -13.11 29.49
N GLY A 209 17.63 -13.29 28.96
CA GLY A 209 16.58 -14.06 29.62
C GLY A 209 17.18 -15.37 30.08
N LYS A 210 17.38 -15.49 31.39
CA LYS A 210 17.77 -16.75 32.00
C LYS A 210 16.60 -17.72 31.77
N PRO A 211 16.87 -19.00 31.52
CA PRO A 211 15.81 -20.00 31.44
C PRO A 211 14.91 -19.96 32.68
#